data_AF-A0A6P3FRG9-F1
#
_entry.id   AF-A0A6P3FRG9-F1
#
_cell.length_a   1.000
_cell.length_b   1.000
_cell.length_c   1.000
_cell.angle_alpha   90.00
_cell.angle_beta   90.00
_cell.angle_gamma   90.00
#
_symmetry.space_group_name_H-M   'P 1'
#
loop_
_entity.id
_entity.type
_entity.pdbx_description
1 polymer ?
#
loop_
_entity_poly.entity_id
_entity_poly.type
_entity_poly.pdbx_seq_one_letter_code
_entity_poly.pdbx_strand_id
1 'polypeptide(L)'
;MQRELVSFPLSPAVRVKLVSAGFQTAEELLEAKPSELSKEVGISKEEALETLQIIRREYLTNKPRSDSTPDTSCKKYTALDLLEQEHTQGFIVTFCSALDNILGGGIPLMKTTEICGAPGVGKTQLW
;
A
#
# COMPACT_ATOMS: atom_id res chain seq x y z
N MET A 1 1.64 -1.55 -9.38
CA MET A 1 2.86 -1.05 -10.04
C MET A 1 3.02 0.36 -9.53
N GLN A 2 3.92 0.58 -8.58
CA GLN A 2 4.12 1.88 -7.95
C GLN A 2 4.64 2.85 -9.01
N ARG A 3 3.84 3.85 -9.38
CA ARG A 3 4.30 4.93 -10.26
C ARG A 3 4.97 6.01 -9.42
N GLU A 4 6.16 6.40 -9.82
CA GLU A 4 6.89 7.51 -9.21
C GLU A 4 6.18 8.85 -9.49
N LEU A 5 6.24 9.74 -8.50
CA LEU A 5 5.67 11.10 -8.61
C LEU A 5 6.30 11.93 -9.74
N VAL A 6 7.51 11.57 -10.17
CA VAL A 6 8.22 12.26 -11.26
C VAL A 6 7.51 12.12 -12.60
N SER A 7 6.74 11.04 -12.78
CA SER A 7 5.99 10.78 -14.02
C SER A 7 4.75 11.64 -14.21
N PHE A 8 4.27 12.30 -13.15
CA PHE A 8 3.05 13.11 -13.18
C PHE A 8 3.37 14.56 -13.56
N PRO A 9 2.45 15.26 -14.25
CA PRO A 9 2.61 16.66 -14.63
C PRO A 9 2.37 17.60 -13.43
N LEU A 10 3.23 17.51 -12.42
CA LEU A 10 3.22 18.36 -11.24
C LEU A 10 4.18 19.54 -11.40
N SER A 11 3.87 20.66 -10.75
CA SER A 11 4.79 21.79 -10.73
C SER A 11 6.12 21.39 -10.06
N PRO A 12 7.28 21.85 -10.56
CA PRO A 12 8.57 21.47 -10.00
C PRO A 12 8.70 21.80 -8.50
N ALA A 13 8.11 22.93 -8.07
CA ALA A 13 8.12 23.36 -6.67
C ALA A 13 7.35 22.41 -5.75
N VAL A 14 6.15 21.97 -6.16
CA VAL A 14 5.35 21.01 -5.39
C VAL A 14 6.02 19.64 -5.37
N ARG A 15 6.61 19.21 -6.49
CA ARG A 15 7.33 17.93 -6.56
C ARG A 15 8.52 17.87 -5.60
N VAL A 16 9.33 18.92 -5.54
CA VAL A 16 10.46 18.97 -4.58
C VAL A 16 9.96 18.89 -3.14
N LYS A 17 8.88 19.61 -2.81
CA LYS A 17 8.30 19.56 -1.46
C LYS A 17 7.75 18.17 -1.11
N LEU A 18 7.06 17.51 -2.03
CA LEU A 18 6.56 16.13 -1.84
C LEU A 18 7.70 15.15 -1.57
N VAL A 19 8.75 15.19 -2.39
CA VAL A 19 9.93 14.33 -2.19
C VAL A 19 10.63 14.64 -0.87
N SER A 20 10.75 15.93 -0.50
CA SER A 20 11.35 16.32 0.78
C SER A 20 10.53 15.89 2.00
N ALA A 21 9.22 15.75 1.85
CA ALA A 21 8.32 15.22 2.87
C ALA A 21 8.32 13.67 2.91
N GLY A 22 9.07 13.01 2.02
CA GLY A 22 9.21 11.55 1.98
C GLY A 22 8.25 10.84 1.03
N PHE A 23 7.40 11.58 0.30
CA PHE A 23 6.49 10.98 -0.68
C PHE A 23 7.25 10.60 -1.96
N GLN A 24 7.22 9.31 -2.34
CA GLN A 24 7.93 8.79 -3.51
C GLN A 24 6.99 8.23 -4.56
N THR A 25 5.89 7.60 -4.12
CA THR A 25 4.95 6.92 -5.02
C THR A 25 3.59 7.60 -5.03
N ALA A 26 2.89 7.48 -6.16
CA ALA A 26 1.52 7.96 -6.28
C ALA A 26 0.54 7.28 -5.33
N GLU A 27 0.81 6.02 -4.94
CA GLU A 27 -0.06 5.22 -4.07
C GLU A 27 -0.15 5.81 -2.66
N GLU A 28 0.95 6.39 -2.15
CA GLU A 28 0.99 7.08 -0.86
C GLU A 28 0.05 8.31 -0.81
N LEU A 29 -0.18 8.94 -1.95
CA LEU A 29 -1.00 10.16 -2.05
C LEU A 29 -2.48 9.86 -2.37
N LEU A 30 -2.83 8.66 -2.83
CA LEU A 30 -4.22 8.36 -3.24
C LEU A 30 -5.21 8.49 -2.06
N GLU A 31 -4.80 8.00 -0.89
CA GLU A 31 -5.62 7.96 0.33
C GLU A 31 -5.50 9.23 1.19
N ALA A 32 -4.55 10.12 0.89
CA ALA A 32 -4.33 11.34 1.65
C ALA A 32 -5.47 12.36 1.45
N LYS A 33 -5.85 13.08 2.53
CA LYS A 33 -6.76 14.22 2.40
C LYS A 33 -5.99 15.48 1.98
N PRO A 34 -6.60 16.38 1.19
CA PRO A 34 -5.95 17.63 0.78
C PRO A 34 -5.49 18.50 1.96
N SER A 35 -6.25 18.49 3.06
CA SER A 35 -5.91 19.22 4.28
C SER A 35 -4.73 18.61 5.06
N GLU A 36 -4.53 17.30 4.96
CA GLU A 36 -3.42 16.59 5.61
C GLU A 36 -2.16 16.84 4.78
N LEU A 37 -2.24 16.66 3.46
CA LEU A 37 -1.14 16.89 2.53
C LEU A 37 -0.63 18.34 2.57
N SER A 38 -1.54 19.32 2.62
CA SER A 38 -1.17 20.74 2.72
C SER A 38 -0.34 21.04 3.97
N LYS A 39 -0.70 20.45 5.12
CA LYS A 39 0.01 20.64 6.39
C LYS A 39 1.36 19.94 6.41
N GLU A 40 1.42 18.72 5.88
CA GLU A 40 2.62 17.89 5.92
C GLU A 40 3.69 18.37 4.93
N VAL A 41 3.27 18.83 3.75
CA VAL A 41 4.17 19.25 2.66
C VAL A 41 4.44 20.75 2.67
N GLY A 42 3.65 21.54 3.39
CA GLY A 42 3.79 23.00 3.44
C GLY A 42 3.45 23.67 2.10
N ILE A 43 2.37 23.21 1.46
CA ILE A 43 1.79 23.78 0.22
C ILE A 43 0.41 24.37 0.51
N SER A 44 -0.08 25.22 -0.39
CA SER A 44 -1.44 25.75 -0.24
C SER A 44 -2.48 24.62 -0.33
N LYS A 45 -3.68 24.87 0.19
CA LYS A 45 -4.76 23.87 0.10
C LYS A 45 -5.17 23.64 -1.36
N GLU A 46 -5.08 24.69 -2.17
CA GLU A 46 -5.37 24.68 -3.59
C GLU A 46 -4.34 23.82 -4.36
N GLU A 47 -3.05 24.01 -4.08
CA GLU A 47 -1.97 23.20 -4.66
C GLU A 47 -2.08 21.72 -4.27
N ALA A 48 -2.42 21.44 -3.00
CA ALA A 48 -2.65 20.08 -2.53
C ALA A 48 -3.85 19.43 -3.23
N LEU A 49 -4.95 20.17 -3.42
CA LEU A 49 -6.13 19.71 -4.15
C LEU A 49 -5.81 19.40 -5.61
N GLU A 50 -5.13 20.31 -6.32
CA GLU A 50 -4.73 20.08 -7.72
C GLU A 50 -3.84 18.85 -7.86
N THR A 51 -2.84 18.73 -6.99
CA THR A 51 -1.91 17.59 -6.99
C THR A 51 -2.65 16.26 -6.85
N LEU A 52 -3.55 16.17 -5.86
CA LEU A 52 -4.36 14.96 -5.65
C LEU A 52 -5.30 14.67 -6.82
N GLN A 53 -5.86 15.70 -7.45
CA GLN A 53 -6.71 15.55 -8.64
C GLN A 53 -5.93 15.04 -9.85
N ILE A 54 -4.73 15.57 -10.10
CA ILE A 54 -3.85 15.12 -11.19
C ILE A 54 -3.50 13.64 -11.00
N ILE A 55 -3.05 13.28 -9.79
CA ILE A 55 -2.67 11.90 -9.47
C ILE A 55 -3.85 10.95 -9.60
N ARG A 56 -5.01 11.28 -9.01
CA ARG A 56 -6.22 10.44 -9.10
C ARG A 56 -6.70 10.30 -10.54
N ARG A 57 -6.68 11.37 -11.33
CA ARG A 57 -7.11 11.37 -12.73
C ARG A 57 -6.23 10.45 -13.58
N GLU A 58 -4.90 10.61 -13.48
CA GLU A 58 -3.97 9.79 -14.27
C GLU A 58 -3.86 8.35 -13.79
N TYR A 59 -4.08 8.10 -12.49
CA TYR A 59 -4.18 6.75 -11.96
C TYR A 59 -5.38 5.99 -12.55
N LEU A 60 -6.53 6.68 -12.73
CA LEU A 60 -7.73 6.11 -13.33
C LEU A 60 -7.61 5.87 -14.85
N THR A 61 -6.94 6.78 -15.59
CA THR A 61 -6.80 6.63 -17.06
C THR A 61 -5.85 5.51 -17.47
N ASN A 62 -4.87 5.19 -16.62
CA ASN A 62 -3.85 4.17 -16.91
C ASN A 62 -4.18 2.79 -16.33
N LYS A 63 -5.27 2.64 -15.57
CA LYS A 63 -5.74 1.33 -15.15
C LYS A 63 -6.38 0.65 -16.37
N PRO A 64 -5.96 -0.57 -16.76
CA PRO A 64 -6.60 -1.28 -17.86
C PRO A 64 -8.09 -1.39 -17.57
N ARG A 65 -8.90 -0.97 -18.55
CA ARG A 65 -10.35 -0.91 -18.47
C ARG A 65 -10.91 -2.30 -18.18
N SER A 66 -11.28 -2.56 -16.92
CA SER A 66 -12.42 -3.40 -16.61
C SER A 66 -13.56 -2.48 -16.14
N ASP A 67 -14.76 -2.84 -16.55
CA ASP A 67 -15.89 -1.96 -16.79
C ASP A 67 -16.35 -1.04 -15.65
N SER A 68 -16.60 0.21 -16.04
CA SER A 68 -17.63 1.16 -15.58
C SER A 68 -18.18 1.06 -14.14
N THR A 69 -17.75 2.00 -13.27
CA THR A 69 -18.62 2.82 -12.38
C THR A 69 -17.78 3.93 -11.71
N PRO A 70 -18.31 5.17 -11.55
CA PRO A 70 -17.62 6.27 -10.90
C PRO A 70 -18.05 6.34 -9.44
N ASP A 71 -17.37 5.63 -8.54
CA ASP A 71 -17.41 5.93 -7.11
C ASP A 71 -16.17 5.37 -6.42
N THR A 72 -15.44 6.28 -5.77
CA THR A 72 -14.46 6.07 -4.68
C THR A 72 -13.74 4.71 -4.64
N SER A 73 -12.56 4.66 -5.27
CA SER A 73 -11.36 3.82 -5.05
C SER A 73 -11.41 2.46 -4.33
N CYS A 74 -12.54 1.78 -4.22
CA CYS A 74 -12.59 0.41 -3.74
C CYS A 74 -12.44 -0.49 -4.96
N LYS A 75 -11.26 -1.12 -5.13
CA LYS A 75 -11.17 -2.27 -6.03
C LYS A 75 -12.21 -3.29 -5.55
N LYS A 76 -13.27 -3.47 -6.33
CA LYS A 76 -14.29 -4.48 -6.05
C LYS A 76 -13.65 -5.84 -6.32
N TYR A 77 -13.60 -6.68 -5.30
CA TYR A 77 -13.17 -8.07 -5.41
C TYR A 77 -14.40 -8.93 -5.18
N THR A 78 -14.59 -9.94 -6.04
CA THR A 78 -15.54 -11.00 -5.76
C THR A 78 -14.97 -11.95 -4.70
N ALA A 79 -15.84 -12.73 -4.06
CA ALA A 79 -15.38 -13.76 -3.12
C ALA A 79 -14.43 -14.78 -3.79
N LEU A 80 -14.63 -15.04 -5.09
CA LEU A 80 -13.75 -15.91 -5.88
C LEU A 80 -12.37 -15.28 -6.06
N ASP A 81 -12.30 -13.99 -6.41
CA ASP A 81 -11.01 -13.29 -6.58
C ASP A 81 -10.18 -13.32 -5.29
N LEU A 82 -10.83 -13.14 -4.13
CA LEU A 82 -10.16 -13.19 -2.83
C LEU A 82 -9.66 -14.59 -2.50
N LEU A 83 -10.44 -15.63 -2.82
CA LEU A 83 -10.06 -17.02 -2.60
C LEU A 83 -8.86 -17.41 -3.48
N GLU A 84 -8.87 -17.05 -4.76
CA GLU A 84 -7.76 -17.28 -5.68
C GLU A 84 -6.50 -16.54 -5.22
N GLN A 85 -6.65 -15.28 -4.79
CA GLN A 85 -5.54 -14.53 -4.22
C GLN A 85 -4.95 -15.21 -2.98
N GLU A 86 -5.79 -15.72 -2.07
CA GLU A 86 -5.32 -16.46 -0.88
C GLU A 86 -4.55 -17.73 -1.24
N HIS A 87 -4.98 -18.47 -2.26
CA HIS A 87 -4.27 -19.67 -2.73
C HIS A 87 -2.90 -19.38 -3.35
N THR A 88 -2.69 -18.17 -3.88
CA THR A 88 -1.39 -17.75 -4.42
C THR A 88 -0.43 -17.19 -3.36
N GLN A 89 -0.89 -16.99 -2.12
CA GLN A 89 -0.04 -16.44 -1.06
C GLN A 89 0.99 -17.48 -0.60
N GLY A 90 2.26 -17.08 -0.63
CA GLY A 90 3.36 -17.87 -0.09
C GLY A 90 3.52 -17.75 1.42
N PHE A 91 4.55 -18.40 1.93
CA PHE A 91 4.94 -18.40 3.34
C PHE A 91 6.46 -18.28 3.49
N ILE A 92 6.88 -17.79 4.67
CA ILE A 92 8.28 -17.77 5.11
C ILE A 92 8.49 -18.96 6.05
N VAL A 93 9.42 -19.86 5.71
CA VAL A 93 9.73 -21.03 6.56
C VAL A 93 10.40 -20.58 7.86
N THR A 94 10.05 -21.25 8.96
CA THR A 94 10.60 -20.97 10.30
C THR A 94 11.90 -21.75 10.58
N PHE A 95 12.33 -22.58 9.63
CA PHE A 95 13.42 -23.57 9.80
C PHE A 95 13.17 -24.58 10.93
N CYS A 96 11.92 -24.69 11.39
CA CYS A 96 11.46 -25.71 12.32
C CYS A 96 10.30 -26.46 11.66
N SER A 97 10.57 -27.68 11.17
CA SER A 97 9.57 -28.47 10.43
C SER A 97 8.29 -28.72 11.24
N ALA A 98 8.40 -28.89 12.56
CA ALA A 98 7.25 -29.04 13.44
C ALA A 98 6.37 -27.78 13.45
N LEU A 99 7.00 -26.60 13.52
CA LEU A 99 6.29 -25.32 13.53
C LEU A 99 5.70 -25.00 12.14
N ASP A 100 6.48 -25.23 11.08
CA ASP A 100 6.01 -25.05 9.70
C ASP A 100 4.80 -25.93 9.39
N ASN A 101 4.79 -27.18 9.85
CA ASN A 101 3.64 -28.08 9.67
C ASN A 101 2.39 -27.59 10.41
N ILE A 102 2.54 -27.06 11.64
CA ILE A 102 1.41 -26.50 12.40
C ILE A 102 0.84 -25.26 11.71
N LEU A 103 1.70 -24.46 11.07
CA LEU A 103 1.32 -23.24 10.36
C LEU A 103 0.87 -23.50 8.90
N GLY A 104 0.92 -24.75 8.42
CA GLY A 104 0.54 -25.09 7.04
C GLY A 104 1.58 -24.70 5.98
N GLY A 105 2.85 -24.62 6.36
CA GLY A 105 4.00 -24.36 5.49
C GLY A 105 5.01 -23.37 6.09
N GLY A 106 4.54 -22.44 6.93
CA GLY A 106 5.37 -21.40 7.56
C GLY A 106 4.55 -20.17 7.90
N ILE A 107 5.22 -19.04 8.15
CA ILE A 107 4.56 -17.76 8.45
C ILE A 107 3.92 -17.19 7.17
N PRO A 108 2.59 -16.98 7.12
CA PRO A 108 1.90 -16.55 5.91
C PRO A 108 2.21 -15.10 5.52
N LEU A 109 2.38 -14.84 4.21
CA LEU A 109 2.55 -13.50 3.67
C LEU A 109 1.24 -12.70 3.71
N MET A 110 1.36 -11.37 3.72
CA MET A 110 0.21 -10.43 3.74
C MET A 110 -0.75 -10.59 4.95
N LYS A 111 -0.33 -11.33 5.97
CA LYS A 111 -1.07 -11.53 7.23
C LYS A 111 -0.18 -11.11 8.40
N THR A 112 -0.80 -10.67 9.49
CA THR A 112 -0.07 -10.38 10.74
C THR A 112 -0.04 -11.64 11.60
N THR A 113 1.16 -12.09 11.98
CA THR A 113 1.37 -13.26 12.85
C THR A 113 1.92 -12.80 14.19
N GLU A 114 1.25 -13.17 15.28
CA GLU A 114 1.64 -12.81 16.65
C GLU A 114 2.27 -14.01 17.38
N ILE A 115 3.44 -13.82 17.98
CA ILE A 115 4.16 -14.86 18.73
C ILE A 115 4.18 -14.49 20.22
N CYS A 116 3.42 -15.23 21.02
CA CYS A 116 3.19 -14.96 22.44
C CYS A 116 3.67 -16.10 23.34
N GLY A 117 4.01 -15.76 24.59
CA GLY A 117 4.44 -16.73 25.61
C GLY A 117 5.27 -16.11 26.73
N ALA A 118 5.58 -16.92 27.75
CA ALA A 118 6.32 -16.49 28.94
C ALA A 118 7.72 -15.93 28.63
N PRO A 119 8.37 -15.22 29.56
CA PRO A 119 9.77 -14.81 29.40
C PRO A 119 10.68 -16.02 29.14
N GLY A 120 11.64 -15.89 28.22
CA GLY A 120 12.61 -16.96 27.95
C GLY A 120 12.17 -18.07 26.99
N VAL A 121 10.92 -18.10 26.51
CA VAL A 121 10.42 -19.16 25.59
C VAL A 121 10.95 -19.07 24.14
N GLY A 122 11.95 -18.23 23.89
CA GLY A 122 12.58 -18.12 22.57
C GLY A 122 11.87 -17.22 21.55
N LYS A 123 10.89 -16.38 21.96
CA LYS A 123 10.23 -15.42 21.04
C LYS A 123 11.23 -14.60 20.22
N THR A 124 12.22 -14.01 20.89
CA THR A 124 13.27 -13.19 20.25
C THR A 124 14.27 -14.02 19.43
N GLN A 125 14.38 -15.33 19.64
CA GLN A 125 15.25 -16.19 18.82
C GLN A 125 14.60 -16.55 17.47
N LEU A 126 13.28 -16.43 17.39
CA LEU A 126 12.51 -16.66 16.18
C LEU A 126 12.48 -15.43 15.25
N TRP A 127 12.96 -14.27 15.71
CA TRP A 127 13.00 -12.99 14.99
C TRP A 127 14.43 -12.48 14.79
#